data_AF-A0A2R6NJ11-F1
#
_entry.id   AF-A0A2R6NJ11-F1
#
_cell.length_a   1.000
_cell.length_b   1.000
_cell.length_c   1.000
_cell.angle_alpha   90.00
_cell.angle_beta   90.00
_cell.angle_gamma   90.00
#
_symmetry.space_group_name_H-M   'P 1'
#
loop_
_entity.id
_entity.type
_entity.pdbx_description
1 polymer ?
#
loop_
_entity_poly.entity_id
_entity_poly.type
_entity_poly.pdbx_seq_one_letter_code
_entity_poly.pdbx_strand_id
1 'polypeptide(L)'
;MSLKDVAEESFMVKFGRPLFWSRLENSEEVDRVPGNIVHFARIKLIGRSNILPPGVSLLERRHNGLLAAIGTRILFEFDTSREESRTREMQLVEGHMRIVYSIPVDRQYIRSGYPSEPILAEAAAHEMNSEERPIINILSSFIDNGLIYKGGGLVARLILAQAYDKAIQTSHPQPWKYSQGVTVAAFFTALISEKYIGRWQDSAKGGFQERVHSFHTLCSKRQGQQD
;
A
#
# COMPACT_ATOMS: atom_id res chain seq x y z
N MET A 1 -5.95 -4.99 -22.44
CA MET A 1 -5.27 -4.69 -21.16
C MET A 1 -5.75 -5.69 -20.13
N SER A 2 -4.85 -6.55 -19.68
CA SER A 2 -5.10 -7.59 -18.68
C SER A 2 -4.74 -7.12 -17.26
N LEU A 3 -5.16 -7.85 -16.23
CA LEU A 3 -4.73 -7.62 -14.85
C LEU A 3 -3.21 -7.79 -14.66
N LYS A 4 -2.55 -8.59 -15.51
CA LYS A 4 -1.09 -8.73 -15.48
C LYS A 4 -0.42 -7.47 -16.03
N ASP A 5 -0.96 -6.91 -17.11
CA ASP A 5 -0.40 -5.72 -17.77
C ASP A 5 -0.37 -4.52 -16.81
N VAL A 6 -1.41 -4.37 -15.98
CA VAL A 6 -1.50 -3.23 -15.04
C VAL A 6 -0.58 -3.36 -13.83
N ALA A 7 -0.10 -4.56 -13.53
CA ALA A 7 0.86 -4.83 -12.47
C ALA A 7 2.32 -4.69 -12.92
N GLU A 8 2.57 -4.49 -14.21
CA GLU A 8 3.91 -4.29 -14.72
C GLU A 8 4.43 -2.89 -14.44
N GLU A 9 5.73 -2.81 -14.15
CA GLU A 9 6.40 -1.55 -13.79
C GLU A 9 6.24 -0.49 -14.88
N SER A 10 6.36 -0.87 -16.15
CA SER A 10 6.18 0.02 -17.31
C SER A 10 4.77 0.62 -17.41
N PHE A 11 3.78 -0.03 -16.80
CA PHE A 11 2.43 0.52 -16.67
C PHE A 11 2.31 1.40 -15.43
N MET A 12 2.78 0.91 -14.27
CA MET A 12 2.70 1.62 -12.98
C MET A 12 3.31 3.01 -13.04
N VAL A 13 4.46 3.17 -13.70
CA VAL A 13 5.19 4.45 -13.77
C VAL A 13 4.44 5.55 -14.51
N LYS A 14 3.42 5.21 -15.31
CA LYS A 14 2.59 6.17 -16.05
C LYS A 14 1.56 6.89 -15.17
N PHE A 15 1.37 6.44 -13.93
CA PHE A 15 0.41 7.00 -12.98
C PHE A 15 1.12 7.78 -11.89
N GLY A 16 0.65 9.00 -11.63
CA GLY A 16 1.21 9.85 -10.59
C GLY A 16 2.18 10.87 -11.13
N ARG A 17 3.34 11.00 -10.48
CA ARG A 17 4.34 12.01 -10.81
C ARG A 17 5.09 11.61 -12.08
N PRO A 18 5.30 12.55 -13.04
CA PRO A 18 6.06 12.28 -14.25
C PRO A 18 7.50 11.79 -14.02
N LEU A 19 8.06 12.01 -12.82
CA LEU A 19 9.40 11.60 -12.41
C LEU A 19 9.74 10.15 -12.76
N PHE A 20 8.81 9.20 -12.56
CA PHE A 20 9.09 7.78 -12.75
C PHE A 20 9.05 7.38 -14.23
N TRP A 21 8.01 7.84 -14.94
CA TRP A 21 7.87 7.62 -16.38
C TRP A 21 9.03 8.25 -17.15
N SER A 22 9.33 9.53 -16.89
CA SER A 22 10.39 10.24 -17.59
C SER A 22 11.76 9.62 -17.34
N ARG A 23 12.01 9.15 -16.12
CA ARG A 23 13.22 8.37 -15.82
C ARG A 23 13.28 7.13 -16.69
N LEU A 24 12.24 6.27 -16.65
CA LEU A 24 12.23 4.99 -17.35
C LEU A 24 12.45 5.16 -18.87
N GLU A 25 11.73 6.09 -19.49
CA GLU A 25 11.83 6.37 -20.93
C GLU A 25 13.22 6.85 -21.35
N ASN A 26 13.86 7.68 -20.53
CA ASN A 26 15.18 8.26 -20.83
C ASN A 26 16.36 7.46 -20.24
N SER A 27 16.10 6.34 -19.56
CA SER A 27 17.18 5.45 -19.10
C SER A 27 17.79 4.66 -20.25
N GLU A 28 19.09 4.38 -20.15
CA GLU A 28 19.76 3.38 -20.97
C GLU A 28 19.12 2.00 -20.79
N GLU A 29 19.30 1.09 -21.75
CA GLU A 29 18.70 -0.26 -21.67
C GLU A 29 19.07 -1.00 -20.37
N VAL A 30 20.28 -0.78 -19.84
CA VAL A 30 20.76 -1.37 -18.58
C VAL A 30 19.96 -0.91 -17.35
N ASP A 31 19.39 0.28 -17.40
CA ASP A 31 18.58 0.85 -16.32
C ASP A 31 17.10 0.45 -16.42
N ARG A 32 16.67 -0.10 -17.56
CA ARG A 32 15.30 -0.62 -17.80
C ARG A 32 15.10 -2.05 -17.27
N VAL A 33 16.09 -2.61 -16.57
CA VAL A 33 15.97 -3.91 -15.92
C VAL A 33 14.81 -3.88 -14.90
N PRO A 34 13.89 -4.87 -14.93
CA PRO A 34 12.80 -4.95 -13.97
C PRO A 34 13.31 -4.88 -12.53
N GLY A 35 12.64 -4.08 -11.71
CA GLY A 35 13.00 -3.83 -10.32
C GLY A 35 13.85 -2.57 -10.12
N ASN A 36 14.57 -2.07 -11.14
CA ASN A 36 15.39 -0.86 -10.99
C ASN A 36 14.52 0.38 -10.72
N ILE A 37 13.39 0.52 -11.40
CA ILE A 37 12.51 1.68 -11.20
C ILE A 37 11.74 1.59 -9.87
N VAL A 38 11.39 0.38 -9.42
CA VAL A 38 10.85 0.14 -8.08
C VAL A 38 11.89 0.48 -7.01
N HIS A 39 13.15 0.07 -7.20
CA HIS A 39 14.25 0.40 -6.30
C HIS A 39 14.47 1.92 -6.23
N PHE A 40 14.44 2.61 -7.36
CA PHE A 40 14.52 4.06 -7.41
C PHE A 40 13.33 4.72 -6.69
N ALA A 41 12.10 4.23 -6.91
CA ALA A 41 10.91 4.69 -6.20
C ALA A 41 11.05 4.49 -4.68
N ARG A 42 11.60 3.35 -4.24
CA ARG A 42 11.90 3.07 -2.84
C ARG A 42 12.91 4.05 -2.27
N ILE A 43 14.02 4.31 -2.96
CA ILE A 43 15.02 5.32 -2.55
C ILE A 43 14.36 6.69 -2.33
N LYS A 44 13.50 7.12 -3.27
CA LYS A 44 12.80 8.41 -3.17
C LYS A 44 11.79 8.42 -2.04
N LEU A 45 11.03 7.34 -1.85
CA LEU A 45 10.02 7.24 -0.81
C LEU A 45 10.63 7.27 0.60
N ILE A 46 11.72 6.55 0.83
CA ILE A 46 12.34 6.46 2.16
C ILE A 46 13.36 7.57 2.44
N GLY A 47 13.50 8.54 1.52
CA GLY A 47 14.44 9.65 1.65
C GLY A 47 15.90 9.21 1.73
N ARG A 48 16.26 8.09 1.08
CA ARG A 48 17.64 7.59 1.10
C ARG A 48 18.52 8.51 0.26
N SER A 49 19.51 9.11 0.91
CA SER A 49 20.53 9.95 0.28
C SER A 49 21.89 9.64 0.90
N ASN A 50 22.95 9.73 0.09
CA ASN A 50 24.33 9.57 0.54
C ASN A 50 24.78 10.70 1.48
N ILE A 51 24.02 11.79 1.54
CA ILE A 51 24.28 12.95 2.39
C ILE A 51 23.14 13.07 3.39
N LEU A 52 23.48 13.13 4.68
CA LEU A 52 22.53 13.49 5.74
C LEU A 52 22.45 15.01 5.83
N PRO A 53 21.24 15.61 5.82
CA PRO A 53 21.07 17.00 6.19
C PRO A 53 21.69 17.26 7.57
N PRO A 54 22.27 18.45 7.78
CA PRO A 54 22.74 18.85 9.10
C PRO A 54 21.64 18.68 10.15
N GLY A 55 21.97 18.05 11.29
CA GLY A 55 21.04 17.86 12.41
C GLY A 55 20.06 16.68 12.28
N VAL A 56 20.02 15.96 11.16
CA VAL A 56 19.15 14.77 11.01
C VAL A 56 19.92 13.50 11.33
N SER A 57 19.44 12.72 12.30
CA SER A 57 20.05 11.42 12.63
C SER A 57 19.68 10.33 11.62
N LEU A 58 20.56 9.34 11.44
CA LEU A 58 20.25 8.15 10.62
C LEU A 58 19.00 7.41 11.11
N LEU A 59 18.82 7.34 12.43
CA LEU A 59 17.66 6.72 13.05
C LEU A 59 16.37 7.46 12.70
N GLU A 60 16.40 8.78 12.77
CA GLU A 60 15.25 9.62 12.43
C GLU A 60 14.85 9.47 10.96
N ARG A 61 15.83 9.50 10.04
CA ARG A 61 15.57 9.23 8.62
C ARG A 61 14.96 7.86 8.41
N ARG A 62 15.47 6.82 9.07
CA ARG A 62 14.90 5.46 8.97
C ARG A 62 13.45 5.43 9.46
N HIS A 63 13.15 6.08 10.58
CA HIS A 63 11.78 6.19 11.08
C HIS A 63 10.87 6.96 10.11
N ASN A 64 11.36 8.05 9.51
CA ASN A 64 10.62 8.80 8.49
C ASN A 64 10.36 7.96 7.23
N GLY A 65 11.35 7.20 6.77
CA GLY A 65 11.18 6.28 5.65
C GLY A 65 10.14 5.19 5.90
N LEU A 66 10.13 4.61 7.10
CA LEU A 66 9.10 3.65 7.52
C LEU A 66 7.71 4.31 7.62
N LEU A 67 7.62 5.50 8.20
CA LEU A 67 6.38 6.30 8.22
C LEU A 67 5.87 6.58 6.82
N ALA A 68 6.76 6.88 5.87
CA ALA A 68 6.41 7.13 4.48
C ALA A 68 5.87 5.87 3.80
N ALA A 69 6.53 4.73 3.98
CA ALA A 69 6.08 3.46 3.44
C ALA A 69 4.70 3.06 4.00
N ILE A 70 4.55 3.11 5.33
CA ILE A 70 3.27 2.83 5.99
C ILE A 70 2.19 3.80 5.50
N GLY A 71 2.48 5.10 5.50
CA GLY A 71 1.55 6.15 5.09
C GLY A 71 1.06 6.00 3.66
N THR A 72 1.93 5.52 2.76
CA THR A 72 1.58 5.22 1.37
C THR A 72 0.56 4.08 1.27
N ARG A 73 0.63 3.08 2.14
CA ARG A 73 -0.22 1.88 2.06
C ARG A 73 -1.53 1.99 2.86
N ILE A 74 -1.50 2.67 4.00
CA ILE A 74 -2.65 2.71 4.93
C ILE A 74 -3.28 4.10 5.09
N LEU A 75 -2.73 5.14 4.45
CA LEU A 75 -3.30 6.49 4.39
C LEU A 75 -3.67 7.05 5.78
N PHE A 76 -2.68 7.14 6.67
CA PHE A 76 -2.87 7.75 7.98
C PHE A 76 -2.76 9.28 7.93
N GLU A 77 -3.32 9.92 8.95
CA GLU A 77 -3.25 11.37 9.16
C GLU A 77 -2.43 11.68 10.41
N PHE A 78 -1.69 12.78 10.35
CA PHE A 78 -0.95 13.29 11.51
C PHE A 78 -1.89 13.99 12.49
N ASP A 79 -1.57 13.91 13.77
CA ASP A 79 -2.23 14.74 14.79
C ASP A 79 -1.70 16.18 14.70
N THR A 80 -2.47 17.08 14.09
CA THR A 80 -2.06 18.47 13.88
C THR A 80 -2.01 19.30 15.17
N SER A 81 -2.50 18.79 16.31
CA SER A 81 -2.47 19.51 17.58
C SER A 81 -1.05 19.63 18.16
N ARG A 82 -0.15 18.71 17.81
CA ARG A 82 1.21 18.63 18.36
C ARG A 82 2.25 19.17 17.37
N GLU A 83 3.17 19.99 17.88
CA GLU A 83 4.27 20.54 17.09
C GLU A 83 5.15 19.45 16.49
N GLU A 84 5.48 18.42 17.27
CA GLU A 84 6.28 17.28 16.80
C GLU A 84 5.66 16.59 15.59
N SER A 85 4.35 16.36 15.60
CA SER A 85 3.61 15.76 14.48
C SER A 85 3.62 16.64 13.25
N ARG A 86 3.46 17.96 13.40
CA ARG A 86 3.54 18.93 12.29
C ARG A 86 4.94 18.99 11.69
N THR A 87 5.97 19.00 12.53
CA THR A 87 7.37 18.95 12.10
C THR A 87 7.66 17.64 11.35
N ARG A 88 7.19 16.51 11.88
CA ARG A 88 7.33 15.19 11.24
C ARG A 88 6.63 15.16 9.88
N GLU A 89 5.42 15.70 9.79
CA GLU A 89 4.67 15.80 8.53
C GLU A 89 5.43 16.61 7.48
N MET A 90 6.00 17.76 7.87
CA MET A 90 6.84 18.59 6.99
C MET A 90 8.09 17.86 6.49
N GLN A 91 8.79 17.11 7.36
CA GLN A 91 9.95 16.31 6.95
C GLN A 91 9.58 15.22 5.91
N LEU A 92 8.37 14.65 6.00
CA LEU A 92 7.90 13.70 5.00
C LEU A 92 7.58 14.37 3.65
N VAL A 93 7.07 15.61 3.68
CA VAL A 93 6.88 16.42 2.47
C VAL A 93 8.22 16.76 1.81
N GLU A 94 9.21 17.17 2.61
CA GLU A 94 10.52 17.59 2.11
C GLU A 94 11.30 16.43 1.47
N GLY A 95 11.33 15.26 2.12
CA GLY A 95 12.27 14.19 1.77
C GLY A 95 11.65 12.85 1.38
N HIS A 96 10.34 12.66 1.52
CA HIS A 96 9.73 11.33 1.50
C HIS A 96 8.49 11.24 0.62
N MET A 97 8.46 12.00 -0.49
CA MET A 97 7.41 11.92 -1.53
C MET A 97 5.97 12.18 -1.06
N ARG A 98 5.76 12.76 0.13
CA ARG A 98 4.44 13.22 0.57
C ARG A 98 4.07 14.51 -0.18
N ILE A 99 2.77 14.78 -0.39
CA ILE A 99 2.28 15.99 -1.08
C ILE A 99 1.41 16.81 -0.15
N VAL A 100 1.61 18.13 -0.15
CA VAL A 100 0.70 19.10 0.47
C VAL A 100 -0.50 19.32 -0.43
N TYR A 101 -1.70 19.07 0.10
CA TYR A 101 -2.97 19.33 -0.58
C TYR A 101 -3.47 20.75 -0.32
N SER A 102 -3.30 21.24 0.91
CA SER A 102 -3.68 22.59 1.29
C SER A 102 -2.90 23.09 2.51
N ILE A 103 -2.84 24.42 2.62
CA ILE A 103 -2.31 25.13 3.78
C ILE A 103 -3.45 26.00 4.30
N PRO A 104 -3.96 25.75 5.52
CA PRO A 104 -4.96 26.62 6.16
C PRO A 104 -4.46 28.06 6.32
N VAL A 105 -5.39 29.00 6.46
CA VAL A 105 -5.12 30.44 6.49
C VAL A 105 -4.19 30.85 7.64
N ASP A 106 -4.31 30.20 8.79
CA ASP A 106 -3.48 30.45 9.97
C ASP A 106 -2.02 29.96 9.81
N ARG A 107 -1.76 29.17 8.76
CA ARG A 107 -0.46 28.57 8.40
C ARG A 107 0.18 27.76 9.54
N GLN A 108 -0.61 27.30 10.50
CA GLN A 108 -0.10 26.60 11.68
C GLN A 108 0.23 25.14 11.37
N TYR A 109 -0.44 24.54 10.38
CA TYR A 109 -0.24 23.16 9.95
C TYR A 109 -0.44 23.03 8.44
N ILE A 110 -0.19 21.84 7.90
CA ILE A 110 -0.47 21.51 6.51
C ILE A 110 -1.49 20.37 6.46
N ARG A 111 -2.24 20.27 5.37
CA ARG A 111 -2.96 19.04 5.03
C ARG A 111 -2.18 18.36 3.92
N SER A 112 -1.67 17.16 4.20
CA SER A 112 -0.84 16.43 3.25
C SER A 112 -1.11 14.94 3.30
N GLY A 113 -0.67 14.24 2.26
CA GLY A 113 -0.84 12.79 2.17
C GLY A 113 -0.06 12.20 1.01
N TYR A 114 -0.19 10.88 0.87
CA TYR A 114 0.40 10.14 -0.23
C TYR A 114 -0.64 9.97 -1.35
N PRO A 115 -0.37 10.46 -2.56
CA PRO A 115 -1.20 10.13 -3.72
C PRO A 115 -1.14 8.63 -4.02
N SER A 116 -2.18 8.11 -4.67
CA SER A 116 -2.29 6.71 -5.07
C SER A 116 -1.42 6.37 -6.29
N GLU A 117 -0.10 6.48 -6.16
CA GLU A 117 0.87 6.13 -7.20
C GLU A 117 1.23 4.63 -7.08
N PRO A 118 0.90 3.76 -8.06
CA PRO A 118 1.13 2.32 -7.97
C PRO A 118 2.60 1.97 -7.72
N ILE A 119 3.52 2.68 -8.36
CA ILE A 119 4.96 2.44 -8.19
C ILE A 119 5.45 2.76 -6.77
N LEU A 120 4.86 3.76 -6.10
CA LEU A 120 5.17 4.06 -4.70
C LEU A 120 4.52 3.03 -3.76
N ALA A 121 3.32 2.54 -4.09
CA ALA A 121 2.68 1.48 -3.33
C ALA A 121 3.45 0.15 -3.40
N GLU A 122 4.05 -0.16 -4.55
CA GLU A 122 4.98 -1.29 -4.72
C GLU A 122 6.24 -1.11 -3.86
N ALA A 123 6.89 0.05 -3.99
CA ALA A 123 8.09 0.37 -3.22
C ALA A 123 7.85 0.34 -1.70
N ALA A 124 6.70 0.84 -1.24
CA ALA A 124 6.29 0.83 0.15
C ALA A 124 6.09 -0.60 0.68
N ALA A 125 5.50 -1.49 -0.11
CA ALA A 125 5.33 -2.89 0.28
C ALA A 125 6.69 -3.57 0.45
N HIS A 126 7.65 -3.34 -0.45
CA HIS A 126 9.02 -3.83 -0.29
C HIS A 126 9.71 -3.30 0.98
N GLU A 127 9.55 -2.01 1.29
CA GLU A 127 10.11 -1.44 2.52
C GLU A 127 9.50 -2.10 3.77
N MET A 128 8.17 -2.16 3.84
CA MET A 128 7.44 -2.75 4.95
C MET A 128 7.77 -4.23 5.17
N ASN A 129 7.89 -5.02 4.10
CA ASN A 129 8.20 -6.46 4.20
C ASN A 129 9.71 -6.74 4.38
N SER A 130 10.56 -5.72 4.32
CA SER A 130 12.00 -5.87 4.62
C SER A 130 12.35 -5.59 6.09
N GLU A 131 11.40 -5.07 6.87
CA GLU A 131 11.61 -4.78 8.28
C GLU A 131 11.45 -6.05 9.13
N GLU A 132 12.44 -6.33 9.97
CA GLU A 132 12.42 -7.50 10.87
C GLU A 132 11.34 -7.39 11.95
N ARG A 133 11.06 -6.16 12.39
CA ARG A 133 10.04 -5.89 13.40
C ARG A 133 8.65 -5.89 12.76
N PRO A 134 7.64 -6.47 13.42
CA PRO A 134 6.27 -6.40 12.92
C PRO A 134 5.82 -4.94 12.72
N ILE A 135 5.33 -4.62 11.52
CA ILE A 135 4.89 -3.25 11.17
C ILE A 135 3.82 -2.73 12.14
N ILE A 136 2.96 -3.60 12.67
CA ILE A 136 1.96 -3.22 13.68
C ILE A 136 2.60 -2.65 14.95
N ASN A 137 3.76 -3.15 15.38
CA ASN A 137 4.45 -2.65 16.56
C ASN A 137 5.05 -1.27 16.31
N ILE A 138 5.58 -1.07 15.09
CA ILE A 138 6.09 0.24 14.65
C ILE A 138 4.94 1.25 14.59
N LEU A 139 3.82 0.87 13.97
CA LEU A 139 2.63 1.72 13.90
C LEU A 139 2.09 2.05 15.30
N SER A 140 2.01 1.08 16.21
CA SER A 140 1.61 1.31 17.61
C SER A 140 2.50 2.36 18.25
N SER A 141 3.83 2.25 18.11
CA SER A 141 4.75 3.23 18.69
C SER A 141 4.50 4.67 18.22
N PHE A 142 4.11 4.87 16.96
CA PHE A 142 3.77 6.20 16.44
C PHE A 142 2.42 6.71 16.93
N ILE A 143 1.44 5.82 17.13
CA ILE A 143 0.14 6.16 17.71
C ILE A 143 0.30 6.51 19.20
N ASP A 144 1.02 5.68 19.95
CA ASP A 144 1.23 5.82 21.40
C ASP A 144 2.02 7.08 21.71
N ASN A 145 2.97 7.46 20.83
CA ASN A 145 3.68 8.73 20.92
C ASN A 145 2.86 9.94 20.44
N GLY A 146 1.60 9.75 20.01
CA GLY A 146 0.69 10.80 19.54
C GLY A 146 1.09 11.49 18.24
N LEU A 147 1.91 10.83 17.40
CA LEU A 147 2.27 11.37 16.08
C LEU A 147 1.11 11.21 15.09
N ILE A 148 0.41 10.07 15.15
CA ILE A 148 -0.62 9.68 14.20
C ILE A 148 -2.00 9.74 14.87
N TYR A 149 -2.96 10.35 14.18
CA TYR A 149 -4.35 10.33 14.60
C TYR A 149 -4.94 8.92 14.49
N LYS A 150 -5.45 8.40 15.61
CA LYS A 150 -6.08 7.07 15.67
C LYS A 150 -7.51 7.12 15.12
N GLY A 151 -7.64 7.14 13.79
CA GLY A 151 -8.92 6.94 13.12
C GLY A 151 -9.40 5.48 13.16
N GLY A 152 -10.72 5.25 13.13
CA GLY A 152 -11.32 3.92 13.33
C GLY A 152 -10.92 2.83 12.32
N GLY A 153 -10.43 3.19 11.13
CA GLY A 153 -10.08 2.23 10.07
C GLY A 153 -8.58 1.98 9.86
N LEU A 154 -7.71 2.52 10.71
CA LEU A 154 -6.25 2.47 10.49
C LEU A 154 -5.69 1.03 10.60
N VAL A 155 -6.04 0.34 11.69
CA VAL A 155 -5.60 -1.05 11.94
C VAL A 155 -6.16 -2.00 10.88
N ALA A 156 -7.42 -1.82 10.49
CA ALA A 156 -8.04 -2.64 9.44
C ALA A 156 -7.29 -2.52 8.10
N ARG A 157 -6.92 -1.30 7.69
CA ARG A 157 -6.12 -1.07 6.48
C ARG A 157 -4.76 -1.76 6.53
N LEU A 158 -4.08 -1.72 7.67
CA LEU A 158 -2.82 -2.43 7.85
C LEU A 158 -2.99 -3.95 7.74
N ILE A 159 -4.00 -4.52 8.41
CA ILE A 159 -4.28 -5.96 8.37
C ILE A 159 -4.55 -6.41 6.92
N LEU A 160 -5.38 -5.66 6.18
CA LEU A 160 -5.69 -5.98 4.79
C LEU A 160 -4.43 -5.88 3.90
N ALA A 161 -3.61 -4.85 4.07
CA ALA A 161 -2.36 -4.70 3.32
C ALA A 161 -1.38 -5.87 3.60
N GLN A 162 -1.18 -6.22 4.88
CA GLN A 162 -0.27 -7.32 5.25
C GLN A 162 -0.81 -8.69 4.82
N ALA A 163 -2.13 -8.90 4.87
CA ALA A 163 -2.73 -10.12 4.34
C ALA A 163 -2.53 -10.24 2.83
N TYR A 164 -2.65 -9.14 2.08
CA TYR A 164 -2.37 -9.12 0.66
C TYR A 164 -0.90 -9.45 0.38
N ASP A 165 0.02 -8.78 1.05
CA ASP A 165 1.46 -9.01 0.89
C ASP A 165 1.84 -10.46 1.22
N LYS A 166 1.27 -11.03 2.30
CA LYS A 166 1.45 -12.45 2.64
C LYS A 166 0.89 -13.37 1.56
N ALA A 167 -0.30 -13.09 1.02
CA ALA A 167 -0.87 -13.88 -0.06
C ALA A 167 0.01 -13.87 -1.32
N ILE A 168 0.68 -12.75 -1.62
CA ILE A 168 1.66 -12.64 -2.70
C ILE A 168 2.84 -13.56 -2.43
N GLN A 169 3.42 -13.46 -1.23
CA GLN A 169 4.61 -14.23 -0.84
C GLN A 169 4.39 -15.74 -0.87
N THR A 170 3.17 -16.19 -0.57
CA THR A 170 2.82 -17.62 -0.61
C THR A 170 2.39 -18.12 -1.99
N SER A 171 1.86 -17.24 -2.85
CA SER A 171 1.29 -17.64 -4.14
C SER A 171 2.27 -17.53 -5.30
N HIS A 172 3.34 -16.74 -5.16
CA HIS A 172 4.27 -16.41 -6.23
C HIS A 172 5.73 -16.61 -5.82
N PRO A 173 6.60 -17.04 -6.75
CA PRO A 173 8.04 -17.15 -6.48
C PRO A 173 8.69 -15.78 -6.31
N GLN A 174 9.88 -15.76 -5.71
CA GLN A 174 10.72 -14.56 -5.68
C GLN A 174 11.35 -14.25 -7.05
N PRO A 175 11.67 -12.97 -7.34
CA PRO A 175 11.40 -11.79 -6.51
C PRO A 175 9.90 -11.43 -6.50
N TRP A 176 9.38 -11.06 -5.33
CA TRP A 176 7.96 -10.74 -5.19
C TRP A 176 7.63 -9.38 -5.80
N LYS A 177 6.57 -9.33 -6.62
CA LYS A 177 5.92 -8.09 -7.06
C LYS A 177 4.63 -7.91 -6.25
N TYR A 178 4.54 -6.92 -5.38
CA TYR A 178 3.38 -6.72 -4.49
C TYR A 178 2.14 -6.13 -5.18
N SER A 179 2.29 -5.65 -6.42
CA SER A 179 1.21 -5.12 -7.26
C SER A 179 0.56 -6.18 -8.15
N GLN A 180 1.14 -7.39 -8.22
CA GLN A 180 0.53 -8.49 -8.96
C GLN A 180 -0.74 -8.97 -8.27
N GLY A 181 -1.66 -9.56 -9.02
CA GLY A 181 -2.90 -10.11 -8.47
C GLY A 181 -2.69 -11.38 -7.65
N VAL A 182 -3.57 -11.59 -6.66
CA VAL A 182 -3.75 -12.87 -5.96
C VAL A 182 -5.18 -13.36 -6.12
N THR A 183 -5.39 -14.66 -5.91
CA THR A 183 -6.76 -15.19 -5.87
C THR A 183 -7.46 -14.72 -4.60
N VAL A 184 -8.79 -14.57 -4.67
CA VAL A 184 -9.62 -14.25 -3.49
C VAL A 184 -9.42 -15.29 -2.39
N ALA A 185 -9.28 -16.57 -2.76
CA ALA A 185 -9.04 -17.64 -1.80
C ALA A 185 -7.69 -17.48 -1.08
N ALA A 186 -6.61 -17.19 -1.82
CA ALA A 186 -5.29 -16.96 -1.22
C ALA A 186 -5.28 -15.75 -0.28
N PHE A 187 -5.96 -14.66 -0.67
CA PHE A 187 -6.11 -13.47 0.17
C PHE A 187 -6.83 -13.80 1.49
N PHE A 188 -7.98 -14.48 1.45
CA PHE A 188 -8.70 -14.85 2.66
C PHE A 188 -7.94 -15.84 3.53
N THR A 189 -7.21 -16.79 2.93
CA THR A 189 -6.31 -17.69 3.65
C THR A 189 -5.20 -16.92 4.38
N ALA A 190 -4.67 -15.86 3.78
CA ALA A 190 -3.67 -15.01 4.43
C ALA A 190 -4.26 -14.10 5.51
N LEU A 191 -5.50 -13.65 5.32
CA LEU A 191 -6.22 -12.72 6.22
C LEU A 191 -6.76 -13.42 7.48
N ILE A 192 -7.25 -14.64 7.33
CA ILE A 192 -7.97 -15.37 8.38
C ILE A 192 -7.11 -16.55 8.82
N SER A 193 -7.02 -16.78 10.14
CA SER A 193 -6.32 -17.96 10.68
C SER A 193 -6.88 -19.26 10.07
N GLU A 194 -5.98 -20.22 9.78
CA GLU A 194 -6.30 -21.54 9.24
C GLU A 194 -7.43 -22.25 10.00
N LYS A 195 -7.53 -22.00 11.31
CA LYS A 195 -8.61 -22.50 12.18
C LYS A 195 -10.03 -22.18 11.69
N TYR A 196 -10.22 -21.10 10.93
CA TYR A 196 -11.53 -20.67 10.43
C TYR A 196 -11.72 -20.89 8.92
N ILE A 197 -10.69 -21.33 8.21
CA ILE A 197 -10.73 -21.51 6.75
C ILE A 197 -11.70 -22.62 6.35
N GLY A 198 -11.73 -23.75 7.08
CA GLY A 198 -12.63 -24.86 6.77
C GLY A 198 -14.10 -24.44 6.76
N ARG A 199 -14.53 -23.67 7.77
CA ARG A 199 -15.91 -23.15 7.86
C ARG A 199 -16.27 -22.21 6.71
N TRP A 200 -15.31 -21.42 6.23
CA TRP A 200 -15.53 -20.52 5.10
C TRP A 200 -15.63 -21.29 3.78
N GLN A 201 -14.75 -22.27 3.55
CA GLN A 201 -14.80 -23.09 2.34
C GLN A 201 -16.11 -23.87 2.23
N ASP A 202 -16.63 -24.37 3.35
CA ASP A 202 -17.92 -25.06 3.40
C ASP A 202 -19.09 -24.10 3.13
N SER A 203 -19.05 -22.89 3.69
CA SER A 203 -20.08 -21.85 3.46
C SER A 203 -20.03 -21.27 2.05
N ALA A 204 -18.85 -21.13 1.45
CA ALA A 204 -18.67 -20.64 0.09
C ALA A 204 -19.18 -21.65 -0.96
N LYS A 205 -18.99 -22.95 -0.71
CA LYS A 205 -19.55 -24.03 -1.55
C LYS A 205 -21.08 -24.06 -1.48
N GLY A 206 -21.66 -23.96 -0.27
CA GLY A 206 -23.11 -23.93 -0.08
C GLY A 206 -23.78 -22.69 -0.69
N GLY A 207 -23.23 -21.50 -0.43
CA GLY A 207 -23.78 -20.23 -0.93
C GLY A 207 -23.55 -19.97 -2.43
N PHE A 208 -22.61 -20.69 -3.07
CA PHE A 208 -22.46 -20.66 -4.53
C PHE A 208 -23.47 -21.59 -5.20
N GLN A 209 -23.70 -22.79 -4.65
CA GLN A 209 -24.75 -23.69 -5.13
C GLN A 209 -26.15 -23.08 -5.00
N GLU A 210 -26.49 -22.46 -3.86
CA GLU A 210 -27.78 -21.80 -3.66
C GLU A 210 -28.01 -20.61 -4.59
N ARG A 211 -26.96 -19.81 -4.86
CA ARG A 211 -27.04 -18.66 -5.78
C ARG A 211 -27.15 -19.09 -7.24
N VAL A 212 -26.43 -20.12 -7.66
CA VAL A 212 -26.55 -20.71 -9.01
C VAL A 212 -27.93 -21.35 -9.18
N HIS A 213 -28.46 -22.03 -8.15
CA HIS A 213 -29.78 -22.65 -8.21
C HIS A 213 -30.88 -21.58 -8.28
N SER A 214 -30.82 -20.54 -7.43
CA SER A 214 -31.75 -19.40 -7.49
C SER A 214 -31.69 -18.64 -8.82
N PHE A 215 -30.50 -18.48 -9.44
CA PHE A 215 -30.37 -17.87 -10.77
C PHE A 215 -31.02 -18.72 -11.87
N HIS A 216 -30.85 -20.04 -11.84
CA HIS A 216 -31.53 -20.96 -12.76
C HIS A 216 -33.05 -20.97 -12.56
N THR A 217 -33.54 -20.94 -11.32
CA THR A 217 -34.98 -20.87 -11.02
C THR A 217 -35.60 -19.53 -11.46
N LEU A 218 -34.87 -18.42 -11.31
CA LEU A 218 -35.31 -17.09 -11.77
C LEU A 218 -35.31 -16.97 -13.30
N CYS A 219 -34.35 -17.57 -14.01
CA CYS A 219 -34.34 -17.61 -15.47
C CYS A 219 -35.43 -18.53 -16.04
N SER A 220 -35.70 -19.67 -15.41
CA SER A 220 -36.75 -20.59 -15.87
C SER A 220 -38.17 -20.03 -15.65
N LYS A 221 -38.39 -19.23 -14.60
CA LYS A 221 -39.67 -18.52 -14.39
C LYS A 221 -39.94 -17.39 -15.38
N ARG A 222 -38.91 -16.79 -16.00
CA ARG A 222 -39.10 -15.75 -17.03
C ARG A 222 -39.42 -16.30 -18.42
N GLN A 223 -39.11 -17.58 -18.69
CA GLN A 223 -39.44 -18.23 -19.97
C GLN A 223 -40.85 -18.83 -20.00
N GLY A 224 -41.56 -18.93 -18.87
CA GLY A 224 -42.93 -19.44 -18.78
C GLY A 224 -44.01 -18.36 -18.62
N GLN A 225 -43.70 -17.09 -18.90
CA GLN A 225 -44.63 -15.95 -18.78
C GLN A 225 -44.77 -15.13 -20.08
N GLN A 226 -44.42 -15.74 -21.21
CA GLN A 226 -44.80 -15.28 -22.54
C GLN A 226 -45.58 -16.39 -23.21
N ASP A 227 -46.88 -16.49 -22.89
CA ASP A 227 -47.95 -17.07 -23.70
C ASP A 227 -49.28 -16.43 -23.25
#